data_AF-A0A9W6PBJ2-F1
#
_entry.id   AF-A0A9W6PBJ2-F1
#
_cell.length_a   1.000
_cell.length_b   1.000
_cell.length_c   1.000
_cell.angle_alpha   90.00
_cell.angle_beta   90.00
_cell.angle_gamma   90.00
#
_symmetry.space_group_name_H-M   'P 1'
#
loop_
_entity.id
_entity.type
_entity.pdbx_description
1 polymer ?
#
loop_
_entity_poly.entity_id
_entity_poly.type
_entity_poly.pdbx_seq_one_letter_code
_entity_poly.pdbx_strand_id
1 'polypeptide(L)'
;MSEDDLRIVSADLDGESPWLETGEPVSLIRLLRTAEAVELSPVQVRDRLAELGYTRIPDRTAAEAGQPDDLLLAGATPEDDHWLDTDDEVDLGHVVRAAERTGRSPAYVRDRLAELGFTGLPQGGLPETLEPEDLALVESGPDGGGALSGVDDEVALIHLLRVASRTGRSPVLAYDRLVALGFTDLPSRNDVEALTPDDLRIVSVGLDGRLPWLNEDETVTLVHLLAAGVAMKRPPVEVYDRLAELGLDNLPFRGRVETLRTSDVRIISAGLDGRFPWLDTNAEIPLGHILRAAEQTDIPPVYVHNRLAILGYTDLPQGGLPEKLEPGDARITSRDLNGEAPWLEVYDEVSLPHVLGAASALERSPASVRDRLALLGYADLPQGELPETLEPDDAQIVSRDLNGGYPWRAVDQQVPPNHVLEAAEKTGRSPEYVRDRLAAFGYTALPQDPLQ
;
A
#
# COMPACT_ATOMS: atom_id res chain seq x y z
N MET A 1 -48.95 2.60 -18.83
CA MET A 1 -47.66 2.95 -18.24
C MET A 1 -46.65 2.97 -19.37
N SER A 2 -46.09 4.12 -19.71
CA SER A 2 -45.01 4.27 -20.69
C SER A 2 -43.68 3.78 -20.10
N GLU A 3 -42.62 3.73 -20.92
CA GLU A 3 -41.25 3.49 -20.46
C GLU A 3 -40.78 4.59 -19.49
N ASP A 4 -41.10 5.85 -19.77
CA ASP A 4 -40.83 6.96 -18.86
C ASP A 4 -41.56 6.80 -17.52
N ASP A 5 -42.81 6.29 -17.52
CA ASP A 5 -43.51 6.00 -16.27
C ASP A 5 -42.80 4.94 -15.44
N LEU A 6 -42.25 3.91 -16.09
CA LEU A 6 -41.48 2.86 -15.41
C LEU A 6 -40.22 3.44 -14.80
N ARG A 7 -39.50 4.33 -15.49
CA ARG A 7 -38.32 5.03 -14.94
C ARG A 7 -38.69 5.97 -13.81
N ILE A 8 -39.81 6.69 -13.93
CA ILE A 8 -40.31 7.61 -12.90
C ILE A 8 -40.62 6.87 -11.59
N VAL A 9 -41.12 5.63 -11.65
CA VAL A 9 -41.51 4.84 -10.47
C VAL A 9 -40.48 3.81 -10.03
N SER A 10 -39.44 3.52 -10.82
CA SER A 10 -38.27 2.75 -10.37
C SER A 10 -37.56 3.53 -9.26
N ALA A 11 -36.96 2.85 -8.28
CA ALA A 11 -36.13 3.45 -7.23
C ALA A 11 -34.73 3.82 -7.75
N ASP A 12 -34.25 3.16 -8.79
CA ASP A 12 -32.92 3.39 -9.37
C ASP A 12 -32.96 4.20 -10.68
N LEU A 13 -34.16 4.61 -11.11
CA LEU A 13 -34.40 5.36 -12.37
C LEU A 13 -34.08 4.58 -13.65
N ASP A 14 -33.86 3.27 -13.53
CA ASP A 14 -33.53 2.36 -14.64
C ASP A 14 -34.78 1.80 -15.36
N GLY A 15 -35.96 1.97 -14.76
CA GLY A 15 -37.20 1.38 -15.26
C GLY A 15 -37.40 -0.07 -14.85
N GLU A 16 -36.61 -0.57 -13.90
CA GLU A 16 -36.71 -1.90 -13.28
C GLU A 16 -37.06 -1.80 -11.79
N SER A 17 -37.28 -2.97 -11.15
CA SER A 17 -37.59 -3.08 -9.72
C SER A 17 -36.30 -2.87 -8.89
N PRO A 18 -36.36 -2.23 -7.71
CA PRO A 18 -37.55 -1.95 -6.89
C PRO A 18 -38.36 -0.72 -7.31
N TRP A 19 -39.69 -0.79 -7.18
CA TRP A 19 -40.59 0.33 -7.45
C TRP A 19 -40.84 1.13 -6.17
N LEU A 20 -41.00 2.45 -6.31
CA LEU A 20 -41.39 3.34 -5.22
C LEU A 20 -42.75 2.94 -4.65
N GLU A 21 -42.89 2.95 -3.33
CA GLU A 21 -44.17 2.68 -2.68
C GLU A 21 -45.08 3.92 -2.73
N THR A 22 -46.34 3.77 -3.17
CA THR A 22 -47.28 4.90 -3.35
C THR A 22 -47.63 5.66 -2.06
N GLY A 23 -47.35 5.05 -0.90
CA GLY A 23 -47.57 5.61 0.43
C GLY A 23 -46.35 6.31 1.04
N GLU A 24 -45.17 6.16 0.43
CA GLU A 24 -43.94 6.79 0.88
C GLU A 24 -43.81 8.21 0.32
N PRO A 25 -43.18 9.13 1.07
CA PRO A 25 -42.90 10.47 0.59
C PRO A 25 -41.85 10.44 -0.53
N VAL A 26 -42.12 11.12 -1.64
CA VAL A 26 -41.10 11.37 -2.67
C VAL A 26 -40.38 12.66 -2.32
N SER A 27 -39.06 12.61 -2.13
CA SER A 27 -38.26 13.81 -1.83
C SER A 27 -38.14 14.73 -3.05
N LEU A 28 -37.87 16.03 -2.81
CA LEU A 28 -37.65 16.98 -3.90
C LEU A 28 -36.40 16.62 -4.72
N ILE A 29 -35.33 16.14 -4.07
CA ILE A 29 -34.16 15.64 -4.79
C ILE A 29 -34.50 14.47 -5.69
N ARG A 30 -35.31 13.50 -5.21
CA ARG A 30 -35.75 12.39 -6.05
C ARG A 30 -36.51 12.88 -7.28
N LEU A 31 -37.40 13.85 -7.08
CA LEU A 31 -38.15 14.48 -8.16
C LEU A 31 -37.21 15.13 -9.20
N LEU A 32 -36.20 15.88 -8.75
CA LEU A 32 -35.23 16.54 -9.62
C LEU A 32 -34.37 15.53 -10.39
N ARG A 33 -33.88 14.47 -9.73
CA ARG A 33 -33.10 13.39 -10.37
C ARG A 33 -33.93 12.69 -11.44
N THR A 34 -35.19 12.40 -11.11
CA THR A 34 -36.12 11.78 -12.06
C THR A 34 -36.33 12.69 -13.27
N ALA A 35 -36.55 13.99 -13.03
CA ALA A 35 -36.73 15.00 -14.07
C ALA A 35 -35.55 15.06 -15.03
N GLU A 36 -34.32 15.08 -14.50
CA GLU A 36 -33.11 15.00 -15.32
C GLU A 36 -33.02 13.67 -16.11
N ALA A 37 -33.25 12.54 -15.46
CA ALA A 37 -33.12 11.21 -16.08
C ALA A 37 -34.13 10.93 -17.21
N VAL A 38 -35.34 11.52 -17.14
CA VAL A 38 -36.37 11.38 -18.19
C VAL A 38 -36.51 12.62 -19.08
N GLU A 39 -35.59 13.58 -18.97
CA GLU A 39 -35.60 14.85 -19.73
C GLU A 39 -36.93 15.62 -19.63
N LEU A 40 -37.59 15.55 -18.47
CA LEU A 40 -38.82 16.29 -18.16
C LEU A 40 -38.53 17.42 -17.17
N SER A 41 -39.41 18.42 -17.10
CA SER A 41 -39.36 19.36 -15.97
C SER A 41 -39.80 18.70 -14.66
N PRO A 42 -39.31 19.17 -13.49
CA PRO A 42 -39.73 18.64 -12.18
C PRO A 42 -41.24 18.67 -11.97
N VAL A 43 -41.90 19.70 -12.49
CA VAL A 43 -43.37 19.84 -12.44
C VAL A 43 -44.07 18.75 -13.25
N GLN A 44 -43.55 18.40 -14.43
CA GLN A 44 -44.13 17.34 -15.26
C GLN A 44 -43.97 15.98 -14.58
N VAL A 45 -42.80 15.69 -13.99
CA VAL A 45 -42.61 14.46 -13.21
C VAL A 45 -43.55 14.42 -12.01
N ARG A 46 -43.72 15.55 -11.30
CA ARG A 46 -44.62 15.66 -10.15
C ARG A 46 -46.06 15.38 -10.55
N ASP A 47 -46.52 16.03 -11.62
CA ASP A 47 -47.88 15.84 -12.13
C ASP A 47 -48.06 14.38 -12.58
N ARG A 48 -47.02 13.76 -13.15
CA ARG A 48 -47.05 12.37 -13.55
C ARG A 48 -47.13 11.39 -12.38
N LEU A 49 -46.32 11.58 -11.33
CA LEU A 49 -46.39 10.80 -10.10
C LEU A 49 -47.78 10.91 -9.44
N ALA A 50 -48.39 12.10 -9.45
CA ALA A 50 -49.75 12.29 -8.96
C ALA A 50 -50.79 11.47 -9.74
N GLU A 51 -50.69 11.44 -11.07
CA GLU A 51 -51.55 10.65 -11.95
C GLU A 51 -51.36 9.13 -11.72
N LEU A 52 -50.15 8.71 -11.37
CA LEU A 52 -49.81 7.32 -11.05
C LEU A 52 -50.22 6.91 -9.63
N GLY A 53 -50.80 7.82 -8.83
CA GLY A 53 -51.38 7.52 -7.52
C GLY A 53 -50.46 7.81 -6.33
N TYR A 54 -49.30 8.44 -6.53
CA TYR A 54 -48.44 8.89 -5.44
C TYR A 54 -49.03 10.14 -4.79
N THR A 55 -49.36 10.05 -3.51
CA THR A 55 -50.07 11.11 -2.79
C THR A 55 -49.17 12.00 -1.94
N ARG A 56 -47.95 11.54 -1.61
CA ARG A 56 -46.99 12.24 -0.75
C ARG A 56 -45.81 12.75 -1.59
N ILE A 57 -46.10 13.61 -2.55
CA ILE A 57 -45.10 14.23 -3.43
C ILE A 57 -44.93 15.71 -3.09
N PRO A 58 -43.78 16.34 -3.44
CA PRO A 58 -43.59 17.77 -3.21
C PRO A 58 -44.68 18.57 -3.91
N ASP A 59 -45.08 19.69 -3.31
CA ASP A 59 -46.06 20.55 -3.94
C ASP A 59 -45.49 21.19 -5.22
N ARG A 60 -46.38 21.76 -6.04
CA ARG A 60 -45.98 22.34 -7.32
C ARG A 60 -44.99 23.50 -7.15
N THR A 61 -45.13 24.29 -6.09
CA THR A 61 -44.24 25.43 -5.82
C THR A 61 -42.83 24.96 -5.51
N ALA A 62 -42.70 23.90 -4.70
CA ALA A 62 -41.43 23.26 -4.39
C ALA A 62 -40.78 22.67 -5.66
N ALA A 63 -41.57 22.03 -6.51
CA ALA A 63 -41.09 21.50 -7.81
C ALA A 63 -40.61 22.62 -8.76
N GLU A 64 -41.29 23.77 -8.79
CA GLU A 64 -40.89 24.94 -9.59
C GLU A 64 -39.66 25.66 -9.01
N ALA A 65 -39.48 25.62 -7.69
CA ALA A 65 -38.35 26.25 -7.00
C ALA A 65 -37.06 25.42 -7.04
N GLY A 66 -37.12 24.16 -7.46
CA GLY A 66 -35.96 23.30 -7.63
C GLY A 66 -35.05 23.81 -8.76
N GLN A 67 -33.76 23.89 -8.48
CA GLN A 67 -32.73 24.34 -9.40
C GLN A 67 -31.90 23.14 -9.88
N PRO A 68 -31.38 23.14 -11.12
CA PRO A 68 -30.46 22.10 -11.56
C PRO A 68 -29.24 21.93 -10.63
N ASP A 69 -28.74 23.04 -10.07
CA ASP A 69 -27.63 23.04 -9.10
C ASP A 69 -27.96 22.28 -7.81
N ASP A 70 -29.23 22.09 -7.44
CA ASP A 70 -29.62 21.33 -6.24
C ASP A 70 -29.21 19.85 -6.34
N LEU A 71 -29.07 19.32 -7.55
CA LEU A 71 -28.53 17.97 -7.77
C LEU A 71 -27.03 17.89 -7.42
N LEU A 72 -26.27 18.97 -7.68
CA LEU A 72 -24.88 19.06 -7.27
C LEU A 72 -24.73 19.15 -5.75
N LEU A 73 -25.75 19.66 -5.06
CA LEU A 73 -25.78 19.71 -3.60
C LEU A 73 -26.08 18.35 -2.98
N ALA A 74 -26.85 17.47 -3.64
CA ALA A 74 -27.25 16.18 -3.08
C ALA A 74 -26.38 14.99 -3.50
N GLY A 75 -25.61 15.09 -4.58
CA GLY A 75 -24.77 14.00 -5.07
C GLY A 75 -23.39 13.97 -4.38
N ALA A 76 -22.98 12.81 -3.89
CA ALA A 76 -21.60 12.57 -3.45
C ALA A 76 -20.72 12.38 -4.70
N THR A 77 -19.95 13.40 -5.06
CA THR A 77 -19.05 13.43 -6.23
C THR A 77 -19.67 12.92 -7.58
N PRO A 78 -18.93 12.96 -8.69
CA PRO A 78 -19.31 12.23 -9.92
C PRO A 78 -18.89 10.75 -9.91
N GLU A 79 -18.07 10.34 -8.94
CA GLU A 79 -17.46 9.01 -8.86
C GLU A 79 -18.16 8.09 -7.84
N ASP A 80 -18.86 8.66 -6.86
CA ASP A 80 -19.71 7.87 -5.96
C ASP A 80 -21.13 7.77 -6.55
N ASP A 81 -21.56 6.54 -6.85
CA ASP A 81 -22.95 6.25 -7.25
C ASP A 81 -23.96 6.46 -6.10
N HIS A 82 -23.47 6.88 -4.92
CA HIS A 82 -24.27 7.10 -3.72
C HIS A 82 -24.80 8.53 -3.66
N TRP A 83 -26.10 8.67 -3.91
CA TRP A 83 -26.84 9.90 -3.67
C TRP A 83 -27.36 9.92 -2.25
N LEU A 84 -27.29 11.08 -1.58
CA LEU A 84 -27.90 11.23 -0.27
C LEU A 84 -29.43 11.16 -0.37
N ASP A 85 -30.04 10.36 0.49
CA ASP A 85 -31.46 10.44 0.80
C ASP A 85 -31.72 11.57 1.81
N THR A 86 -32.93 12.10 1.84
CA THR A 86 -33.32 13.17 2.78
C THR A 86 -33.30 12.74 4.25
N ASP A 87 -33.38 11.44 4.49
CA ASP A 87 -33.25 10.84 5.82
C ASP A 87 -31.79 10.53 6.19
N ASP A 88 -30.85 10.65 5.24
CA ASP A 88 -29.42 10.48 5.53
C ASP A 88 -28.90 11.69 6.33
N GLU A 89 -27.99 11.41 7.25
CA GLU A 89 -27.25 12.45 7.94
C GLU A 89 -26.25 13.11 6.98
N VAL A 90 -26.36 14.43 6.82
CA VAL A 90 -25.47 15.18 5.96
C VAL A 90 -24.27 15.66 6.78
N ASP A 91 -23.11 15.06 6.57
CA ASP A 91 -21.88 15.47 7.23
C ASP A 91 -21.36 16.85 6.74
N LEU A 92 -20.48 17.46 7.54
CA LEU A 92 -19.84 18.73 7.19
C LEU A 92 -18.96 18.61 5.94
N GLY A 93 -18.32 17.47 5.73
CA GLY A 93 -17.49 17.20 4.55
C GLY A 93 -18.30 17.27 3.25
N HIS A 94 -19.54 16.78 3.26
CA HIS A 94 -20.48 16.88 2.17
C HIS A 94 -20.86 18.34 1.88
N VAL A 95 -21.19 19.11 2.93
CA VAL A 95 -21.52 20.54 2.79
C VAL A 95 -20.35 21.33 2.18
N VAL A 96 -19.12 21.09 2.63
CA VAL A 96 -17.91 21.74 2.11
C VAL A 96 -17.64 21.33 0.65
N ARG A 97 -17.76 20.04 0.31
CA ARG A 97 -17.62 19.55 -1.08
C ARG A 97 -18.66 20.16 -2.02
N ALA A 98 -19.92 20.19 -1.61
CA ALA A 98 -21.00 20.80 -2.38
C ALA A 98 -20.80 22.31 -2.54
N ALA A 99 -20.30 23.01 -1.52
CA ALA A 99 -19.99 24.42 -1.57
C ALA A 99 -18.83 24.73 -2.53
N GLU A 100 -17.76 23.92 -2.52
CA GLU A 100 -16.66 24.04 -3.48
C GLU A 100 -17.15 23.83 -4.92
N ARG A 101 -17.86 22.73 -5.18
CA ARG A 101 -18.38 22.37 -6.51
C ARG A 101 -19.31 23.41 -7.09
N THR A 102 -20.17 24.01 -6.28
CA THR A 102 -21.14 25.02 -6.73
C THR A 102 -20.62 26.45 -6.66
N GLY A 103 -19.44 26.67 -6.06
CA GLY A 103 -18.92 28.01 -5.79
C GLY A 103 -19.80 28.83 -4.82
N ARG A 104 -20.59 28.15 -3.97
CA ARG A 104 -21.48 28.76 -2.97
C ARG A 104 -20.85 28.72 -1.59
N SER A 105 -21.40 29.48 -0.65
CA SER A 105 -20.96 29.40 0.74
C SER A 105 -21.47 28.11 1.40
N PRO A 106 -20.71 27.52 2.34
CA PRO A 106 -21.18 26.39 3.15
C PRO A 106 -22.51 26.67 3.86
N ALA A 107 -22.70 27.90 4.36
CA ALA A 107 -23.97 28.33 4.95
C ALA A 107 -25.13 28.25 3.94
N TYR A 108 -24.93 28.75 2.71
CA TYR A 108 -25.92 28.63 1.66
C TYR A 108 -26.25 27.17 1.33
N VAL A 109 -25.21 26.33 1.19
CA VAL A 109 -25.40 24.91 0.87
C VAL A 109 -26.20 24.20 1.96
N ARG A 110 -25.85 24.40 3.24
CA ARG A 110 -26.59 23.83 4.37
C ARG A 110 -28.05 24.29 4.36
N ASP A 111 -28.29 25.60 4.25
CA ASP A 111 -29.65 26.16 4.28
C ASP A 111 -30.46 25.66 3.09
N ARG A 112 -29.84 25.52 1.92
CA ARG A 112 -30.48 24.97 0.74
C ARG A 112 -30.80 23.49 0.90
N LEU A 113 -29.91 22.69 1.47
CA LEU A 113 -30.18 21.29 1.80
C LEU A 113 -31.34 21.17 2.82
N ALA A 114 -31.43 22.07 3.80
CA ALA A 114 -32.56 22.11 4.72
C ALA A 114 -33.89 22.39 4.01
N GLU A 115 -33.90 23.33 3.06
CA GLU A 115 -35.07 23.62 2.22
C GLU A 115 -35.47 22.44 1.33
N LEU A 116 -34.50 21.64 0.89
CA LEU A 116 -34.70 20.43 0.09
C LEU A 116 -35.20 19.23 0.92
N GLY A 117 -35.27 19.39 2.24
CA GLY A 117 -35.81 18.39 3.17
C GLY A 117 -34.77 17.49 3.81
N PHE A 118 -33.47 17.75 3.63
CA PHE A 118 -32.42 17.00 4.34
C PHE A 118 -32.47 17.30 5.83
N THR A 119 -32.28 16.25 6.63
CA THR A 119 -32.18 16.34 8.08
C THR A 119 -30.74 16.09 8.53
N GLY A 120 -30.46 16.16 9.84
CA GLY A 120 -29.11 15.89 10.37
C GLY A 120 -28.02 16.88 9.94
N LEU A 121 -28.39 18.05 9.38
CA LEU A 121 -27.42 19.02 8.87
C LEU A 121 -26.50 19.57 9.98
N PRO A 122 -25.22 19.88 9.66
CA PRO A 122 -24.26 20.35 10.63
C PRO A 122 -24.74 21.65 11.27
N GLN A 123 -24.82 21.64 12.60
CA GLN A 123 -25.24 22.78 13.39
C GLN A 123 -24.01 23.64 13.72
N GLY A 124 -24.07 24.94 13.44
CA GLY A 124 -22.95 25.84 13.71
C GLY A 124 -22.88 27.06 12.79
N GLY A 125 -21.98 27.99 13.13
CA GLY A 125 -21.64 29.10 12.26
C GLY A 125 -20.72 28.63 11.15
N LEU A 126 -21.30 28.16 10.04
CA LEU A 126 -20.52 27.83 8.85
C LEU A 126 -19.94 29.11 8.24
N PRO A 127 -18.69 29.11 7.75
CA PRO A 127 -18.08 30.29 7.17
C PRO A 127 -18.81 30.71 5.89
N GLU A 128 -18.82 32.02 5.63
CA GLU A 128 -19.40 32.58 4.39
C GLU A 128 -18.51 32.34 3.16
N THR A 129 -17.24 32.03 3.37
CA THR A 129 -16.27 31.81 2.30
C THR A 129 -15.45 30.56 2.59
N LEU A 130 -15.38 29.66 1.62
CA LEU A 130 -14.44 28.56 1.61
C LEU A 130 -13.03 29.07 1.32
N GLU A 131 -12.08 28.52 2.06
CA GLU A 131 -10.66 28.58 1.73
C GLU A 131 -10.27 27.26 1.03
N PRO A 132 -9.29 27.29 0.09
CA PRO A 132 -8.83 26.07 -0.59
C PRO A 132 -8.44 24.92 0.35
N GLU A 133 -8.01 25.24 1.58
CA GLU A 133 -7.66 24.29 2.63
C GLU A 133 -8.85 23.64 3.35
N ASP A 134 -10.07 24.17 3.26
CA ASP A 134 -11.23 23.63 3.99
C ASP A 134 -11.58 22.23 3.57
N LEU A 135 -11.50 21.96 2.27
CA LEU A 135 -11.70 20.63 1.73
C LEU A 135 -10.67 19.66 2.31
N ALA A 136 -9.42 20.11 2.43
CA ALA A 136 -8.37 19.32 3.03
C ALA A 136 -8.55 19.09 4.54
N LEU A 137 -9.36 19.89 5.23
CA LEU A 137 -9.64 19.73 6.65
C LEU A 137 -10.72 18.68 6.93
N VAL A 138 -11.68 18.53 6.03
CA VAL A 138 -12.85 17.66 6.23
C VAL A 138 -12.77 16.34 5.48
N GLU A 139 -11.99 16.27 4.40
CA GLU A 139 -11.85 15.03 3.64
C GLU A 139 -10.89 14.04 4.30
N SER A 140 -11.36 12.80 4.44
CA SER A 140 -10.50 11.62 4.40
C SER A 140 -9.68 11.59 3.14
N GLY A 141 -8.36 11.64 3.28
CA GLY A 141 -7.51 11.18 2.19
C GLY A 141 -7.74 9.67 1.93
N PRO A 142 -7.41 9.17 0.73
CA PRO A 142 -7.41 7.74 0.42
C PRO A 142 -6.45 6.92 1.31
N ASP A 143 -5.64 7.59 2.13
CA ASP A 143 -4.57 7.02 2.95
C ASP A 143 -5.02 6.62 4.38
N GLY A 144 -6.31 6.35 4.59
CA GLY A 144 -6.79 5.73 5.84
C GLY A 144 -6.90 6.65 7.05
N GLY A 145 -7.12 7.96 6.85
CA GLY A 145 -7.66 8.81 7.91
C GLY A 145 -9.18 8.75 7.83
N GLY A 146 -9.87 8.33 8.90
CA GLY A 146 -11.33 8.34 8.95
C GLY A 146 -11.90 9.72 8.64
N ALA A 147 -13.05 9.77 7.97
CA ALA A 147 -13.63 11.06 7.58
C ALA A 147 -14.17 11.71 8.83
N LEU A 148 -13.88 12.99 9.01
CA LEU A 148 -14.60 13.78 10.01
C LEU A 148 -16.05 13.88 9.54
N SER A 149 -16.86 12.98 10.07
CA SER A 149 -18.27 12.76 9.75
C SER A 149 -19.15 13.75 10.50
N GLY A 150 -18.66 14.35 11.58
CA GLY A 150 -19.38 15.33 12.38
C GLY A 150 -18.50 16.44 12.95
N VAL A 151 -19.13 17.56 13.30
CA VAL A 151 -18.47 18.66 14.06
C VAL A 151 -18.13 18.26 15.51
N ASP A 152 -18.78 17.21 16.00
CA ASP A 152 -18.57 16.63 17.33
C ASP A 152 -17.59 15.45 17.30
N ASP A 153 -17.00 15.13 16.15
CA ASP A 153 -15.97 14.10 16.05
C ASP A 153 -14.67 14.60 16.69
N GLU A 154 -14.04 13.73 17.48
CA GLU A 154 -12.74 13.99 18.07
C GLU A 154 -11.69 14.18 16.95
N VAL A 155 -11.09 15.37 16.90
CA VAL A 155 -10.01 15.65 15.93
C VAL A 155 -8.67 15.29 16.55
N ALA A 156 -8.06 14.19 16.11
CA ALA A 156 -6.73 13.82 16.55
C ALA A 156 -5.64 14.82 16.08
N LEU A 157 -4.56 14.98 16.87
CA LEU A 157 -3.41 15.84 16.49
C LEU A 157 -2.75 15.39 15.17
N ILE A 158 -2.75 14.08 14.90
CA ILE A 158 -2.24 13.54 13.63
C ILE A 158 -3.01 14.07 12.41
N HIS A 159 -4.32 14.31 12.52
CA HIS A 159 -5.11 14.92 11.45
C HIS A 159 -4.59 16.32 11.12
N LEU A 160 -4.40 17.16 12.15
CA LEU A 160 -3.86 18.52 11.98
C LEU A 160 -2.47 18.52 11.32
N LEU A 161 -1.60 17.56 11.66
CA LEU A 161 -0.29 17.38 11.00
C LEU A 161 -0.43 17.05 9.52
N ARG A 162 -1.31 16.10 9.17
CA ARG A 162 -1.54 15.69 7.78
C ARG A 162 -2.08 16.86 6.95
N VAL A 163 -3.05 17.60 7.48
CA VAL A 163 -3.63 18.76 6.79
C VAL A 163 -2.60 19.88 6.63
N ALA A 164 -1.84 20.18 7.68
CA ALA A 164 -0.74 21.15 7.62
C ALA A 164 0.28 20.78 6.52
N SER A 165 0.67 19.50 6.44
CA SER A 165 1.57 19.01 5.39
C SER A 165 1.00 19.15 3.99
N ARG A 166 -0.26 18.71 3.78
CA ARG A 166 -0.95 18.77 2.48
C ARG A 166 -1.13 20.21 1.97
N THR A 167 -1.41 21.15 2.86
CA THR A 167 -1.71 22.55 2.53
C THR A 167 -0.49 23.46 2.60
N GLY A 168 0.63 23.00 3.16
CA GLY A 168 1.82 23.81 3.41
C GLY A 168 1.63 24.89 4.50
N ARG A 169 0.61 24.72 5.36
CA ARG A 169 0.29 25.64 6.46
C ARG A 169 0.85 25.14 7.79
N SER A 170 0.75 25.95 8.85
CA SER A 170 1.05 25.48 10.21
C SER A 170 -0.15 24.74 10.81
N PRO A 171 0.07 23.77 11.72
CA PRO A 171 -1.02 23.08 12.43
C PRO A 171 -1.97 24.03 13.18
N VAL A 172 -1.46 25.16 13.70
CA VAL A 172 -2.27 26.18 14.38
C VAL A 172 -3.29 26.83 13.44
N LEU A 173 -2.92 27.08 12.18
CA LEU A 173 -3.87 27.63 11.20
C LEU A 173 -4.94 26.62 10.81
N ALA A 174 -4.57 25.34 10.66
CA ALA A 174 -5.53 24.25 10.45
C ALA A 174 -6.52 24.15 11.63
N TYR A 175 -6.02 24.22 12.87
CA TYR A 175 -6.84 24.26 14.08
C TYR A 175 -7.80 25.46 14.12
N ASP A 176 -7.29 26.67 13.92
CA ASP A 176 -8.11 27.89 13.92
C ASP A 176 -9.20 27.82 12.83
N ARG A 177 -8.91 27.15 11.70
CA ARG A 177 -9.86 26.93 10.63
C ARG A 177 -10.93 25.90 10.98
N LEU A 178 -10.58 24.78 11.65
CA LEU A 178 -11.59 23.84 12.17
C LEU A 178 -12.53 24.50 13.18
N VAL A 179 -12.01 25.36 14.07
CA VAL A 179 -12.85 26.17 14.97
C VAL A 179 -13.83 27.04 14.17
N ALA A 180 -13.36 27.67 13.09
CA ALA A 180 -14.21 28.49 12.22
C ALA A 180 -15.24 27.68 11.43
N LEU A 181 -14.95 26.41 11.15
CA LEU A 181 -15.88 25.45 10.53
C LEU A 181 -16.91 24.88 11.53
N GLY A 182 -16.73 25.14 12.82
CA GLY A 182 -17.68 24.77 13.87
C GLY A 182 -17.32 23.50 14.63
N PHE A 183 -16.13 22.92 14.42
CA PHE A 183 -15.67 21.76 15.20
C PHE A 183 -15.54 22.11 16.69
N THR A 184 -16.07 21.24 17.54
CA THR A 184 -16.15 21.45 18.99
C THR A 184 -15.18 20.57 19.77
N ASP A 185 -14.97 19.32 19.31
CA ASP A 185 -14.08 18.35 19.97
C ASP A 185 -12.66 18.39 19.37
N LEU A 186 -11.96 19.48 19.69
CA LEU A 186 -10.61 19.74 19.20
C LEU A 186 -9.56 19.53 20.32
N PRO A 187 -8.32 19.14 19.95
CA PRO A 187 -7.25 18.97 20.92
C PRO A 187 -6.89 20.34 21.52
N SER A 188 -6.23 20.38 22.68
CA SER A 188 -5.92 21.69 23.27
C SER A 188 -5.00 22.50 22.35
N ARG A 189 -5.26 23.80 22.22
CA ARG A 189 -4.42 24.69 21.39
C ARG A 189 -2.93 24.60 21.77
N ASN A 190 -2.61 24.40 23.05
CA ASN A 190 -1.24 24.23 23.51
C ASN A 190 -0.58 22.96 22.94
N ASP A 191 -1.34 21.87 22.80
CA ASP A 191 -0.83 20.62 22.22
C ASP A 191 -0.56 20.79 20.71
N VAL A 192 -1.43 21.53 20.01
CA VAL A 192 -1.23 21.91 18.61
C VAL A 192 0.01 22.79 18.43
N GLU A 193 0.20 23.76 19.31
CA GLU A 193 1.40 24.62 19.31
C GLU A 193 2.68 23.85 19.65
N ALA A 194 2.57 22.72 20.35
CA ALA A 194 3.69 21.83 20.68
C ALA A 194 4.06 20.86 19.53
N LEU A 195 3.31 20.85 18.43
CA LEU A 195 3.62 20.02 17.26
C LEU A 195 4.91 20.47 16.57
N THR A 196 5.69 19.51 16.12
CA THR A 196 7.01 19.70 15.50
C THR A 196 7.10 19.03 14.13
N PRO A 197 8.07 19.40 13.27
CA PRO A 197 8.32 18.69 12.02
C PRO A 197 8.70 17.21 12.21
N ASP A 198 9.26 16.84 13.36
CA ASP A 198 9.58 15.44 13.66
C ASP A 198 8.32 14.61 13.90
N ASP A 199 7.24 15.21 14.41
CA ASP A 199 5.95 14.55 14.57
C ASP A 199 5.39 14.11 13.22
N LEU A 200 5.50 14.96 12.20
CA LEU A 200 5.11 14.64 10.84
C LEU A 200 5.94 13.47 10.27
N ARG A 201 7.22 13.39 10.62
CA ARG A 201 8.10 12.30 10.17
C ARG A 201 7.73 10.99 10.84
N ILE A 202 7.48 10.97 12.15
CA ILE A 202 7.14 9.71 12.83
C ILE A 202 5.76 9.16 12.43
N VAL A 203 4.85 9.98 11.89
CA VAL A 203 3.55 9.51 11.38
C VAL A 203 3.56 9.15 9.89
N SER A 204 4.65 9.40 9.16
CA SER A 204 4.83 8.95 7.78
C SER A 204 5.47 7.56 7.73
N VAL A 205 4.95 6.66 6.88
CA VAL A 205 5.48 5.29 6.71
C VAL A 205 6.97 5.31 6.32
N GLY A 206 7.37 6.26 5.46
CA GLY A 206 8.74 6.45 4.99
C GLY A 206 9.66 7.24 5.93
N LEU A 207 9.14 7.77 7.04
CA LEU A 207 9.87 8.66 7.98
C LEU A 207 10.43 9.95 7.35
N ASP A 208 9.84 10.38 6.24
CA ASP A 208 10.23 11.56 5.47
C ASP A 208 9.23 12.72 5.58
N GLY A 209 8.16 12.54 6.35
CA GLY A 209 7.10 13.53 6.53
C GLY A 209 6.23 13.68 5.28
N ARG A 210 6.15 12.63 4.45
CA ARG A 210 5.33 12.59 3.23
C ARG A 210 4.46 11.33 3.24
N LEU A 211 3.53 11.30 2.30
CA LEU A 211 2.68 10.15 2.04
C LEU A 211 3.48 8.88 1.66
N PRO A 212 3.00 7.68 2.03
CA PRO A 212 1.77 7.41 2.80
C PRO A 212 1.93 7.64 4.32
N TRP A 213 0.82 7.97 4.99
CA TRP A 213 0.77 8.12 6.44
C TRP A 213 0.46 6.78 7.12
N LEU A 214 0.78 6.65 8.42
CA LEU A 214 0.26 5.56 9.24
C LEU A 214 -1.27 5.64 9.27
N ASN A 215 -1.94 4.51 9.11
CA ASN A 215 -3.38 4.38 9.27
C ASN A 215 -3.73 4.24 10.76
N GLU A 216 -4.77 4.92 11.22
CA GLU A 216 -5.23 4.88 12.63
C GLU A 216 -5.88 3.54 12.99
N ASP A 217 -6.49 2.88 12.01
CA ASP A 217 -7.12 1.57 12.17
C ASP A 217 -6.10 0.42 12.16
N GLU A 218 -4.89 0.67 11.66
CA GLU A 218 -3.84 -0.34 11.56
C GLU A 218 -2.89 -0.28 12.74
N THR A 219 -2.47 -1.46 13.22
CA THR A 219 -1.52 -1.52 14.33
C THR A 219 -0.16 -1.02 13.89
N VAL A 220 0.36 0.01 14.55
CA VAL A 220 1.73 0.49 14.30
C VAL A 220 2.72 -0.63 14.59
N THR A 221 3.55 -0.98 13.60
CA THR A 221 4.47 -2.11 13.75
C THR A 221 5.65 -1.77 14.67
N LEU A 222 6.22 -2.78 15.33
CA LEU A 222 7.48 -2.63 16.09
C LEU A 222 8.64 -2.16 15.18
N VAL A 223 8.60 -2.57 13.91
CA VAL A 223 9.53 -2.15 12.85
C VAL A 223 9.49 -0.63 12.67
N HIS A 224 8.29 -0.05 12.56
CA HIS A 224 8.10 1.39 12.44
C HIS A 224 8.66 2.16 13.64
N LEU A 225 8.30 1.74 14.87
CA LEU A 225 8.77 2.38 16.11
C LEU A 225 10.30 2.37 16.22
N LEU A 226 10.91 1.25 15.86
CA LEU A 226 12.36 1.09 15.85
C LEU A 226 13.03 2.00 14.81
N ALA A 227 12.51 2.00 13.58
CA ALA A 227 13.04 2.81 12.49
C ALA A 227 12.91 4.32 12.81
N ALA A 228 11.75 4.74 13.30
CA ALA A 228 11.49 6.11 13.75
C ALA A 228 12.43 6.51 14.88
N GLY A 229 12.66 5.64 15.88
CA GLY A 229 13.61 5.90 16.96
C GLY A 229 15.02 6.16 16.45
N VAL A 230 15.51 5.34 15.52
CA VAL A 230 16.84 5.55 14.90
C VAL A 230 16.87 6.85 14.08
N ALA A 231 15.84 7.11 13.27
CA ALA A 231 15.77 8.30 12.42
C ALA A 231 15.74 9.61 13.23
N MET A 232 15.04 9.60 14.38
CA MET A 232 14.94 10.76 15.29
C MET A 232 16.06 10.80 16.34
N LYS A 233 16.91 9.76 16.42
CA LYS A 233 17.91 9.58 17.49
C LYS A 233 17.28 9.57 18.89
N ARG A 234 16.11 8.94 19.00
CA ARG A 234 15.35 8.78 20.25
C ARG A 234 15.14 7.30 20.56
N PRO A 235 15.01 6.91 21.84
CA PRO A 235 14.57 5.58 22.21
C PRO A 235 13.21 5.24 21.57
N PRO A 236 12.98 4.01 21.07
CA PRO A 236 11.69 3.62 20.48
C PRO A 236 10.49 3.83 21.41
N VAL A 237 10.70 3.71 22.74
CA VAL A 237 9.65 3.96 23.74
C VAL A 237 9.19 5.43 23.77
N GLU A 238 10.09 6.38 23.49
CA GLU A 238 9.71 7.79 23.37
C GLU A 238 8.92 8.08 22.10
N VAL A 239 9.24 7.38 21.00
CA VAL A 239 8.45 7.46 19.76
C VAL A 239 7.06 6.88 20.00
N TYR A 240 6.97 5.74 20.69
CA TYR A 240 5.69 5.17 21.09
C TYR A 240 4.85 6.16 21.90
N ASP A 241 5.43 6.77 22.95
CA ASP A 241 4.71 7.74 23.77
C ASP A 241 4.25 8.93 22.93
N ARG A 242 5.10 9.39 22.01
CA ARG A 242 4.74 10.49 21.14
C ARG A 242 3.63 10.14 20.15
N LEU A 243 3.63 8.95 19.56
CA LEU A 243 2.53 8.52 18.67
C LEU A 243 1.21 8.40 19.45
N ALA A 244 1.25 7.91 20.70
CA ALA A 244 0.08 7.86 21.57
C ALA A 244 -0.45 9.28 21.86
N GLU A 245 0.43 10.22 22.19
CA GLU A 245 0.07 11.64 22.36
C GLU A 245 -0.54 12.25 21.09
N LEU A 246 -0.14 11.79 19.91
CA LEU A 246 -0.66 12.26 18.62
C LEU A 246 -2.05 11.69 18.25
N GLY A 247 -2.59 10.78 19.07
CA GLY A 247 -3.90 10.16 18.86
C GLY A 247 -3.86 8.83 18.11
N LEU A 248 -2.69 8.19 17.98
CA LEU A 248 -2.63 6.81 17.48
C LEU A 248 -2.88 5.83 18.62
N ASP A 249 -4.06 5.22 18.61
CA ASP A 249 -4.48 4.28 19.66
C ASP A 249 -4.07 2.83 19.39
N ASN A 250 -3.93 2.44 18.11
CA ASN A 250 -3.58 1.08 17.73
C ASN A 250 -2.06 0.84 17.81
N LEU A 251 -1.50 0.96 19.01
CA LEU A 251 -0.08 0.76 19.28
C LEU A 251 0.21 -0.64 19.83
N PRO A 252 1.41 -1.21 19.56
CA PRO A 252 1.77 -2.53 20.05
C PRO A 252 1.99 -2.51 21.56
N PHE A 253 1.87 -3.65 22.25
CA PHE A 253 2.08 -3.69 23.70
C PHE A 253 3.42 -3.05 24.12
N ARG A 254 3.36 -1.99 24.94
CA ARG A 254 4.53 -1.18 25.37
C ARG A 254 5.71 -2.01 25.86
N GLY A 255 5.47 -3.07 26.63
CA GLY A 255 6.55 -3.94 27.13
C GLY A 255 7.35 -4.66 26.02
N ARG A 256 6.80 -4.81 24.81
CA ARG A 256 7.57 -5.29 23.63
C ARG A 256 8.48 -4.20 23.09
N VAL A 257 8.04 -2.95 23.09
CA VAL A 257 8.80 -1.78 22.63
C VAL A 257 10.07 -1.58 23.45
N GLU A 258 10.00 -1.84 24.76
CA GLU A 258 11.16 -1.76 25.67
C GLU A 258 12.25 -2.80 25.36
N THR A 259 11.93 -3.85 24.59
CA THR A 259 12.90 -4.87 24.17
C THR A 259 13.62 -4.54 22.85
N LEU A 260 13.23 -3.44 22.20
CA LEU A 260 13.80 -3.02 20.92
C LEU A 260 15.23 -2.49 21.11
N ARG A 261 16.11 -2.83 20.18
CA ARG A 261 17.49 -2.36 20.16
C ARG A 261 17.72 -1.59 18.88
N THR A 262 18.40 -0.46 18.96
CA THR A 262 18.73 0.34 17.77
C THR A 262 19.51 -0.44 16.71
N SER A 263 20.27 -1.48 17.10
CA SER A 263 20.95 -2.39 16.17
C SER A 263 20.01 -3.23 15.32
N ASP A 264 18.78 -3.49 15.78
CA ASP A 264 17.80 -4.29 15.06
C ASP A 264 17.39 -3.61 13.74
N VAL A 265 17.54 -2.28 13.62
CA VAL A 265 17.15 -1.53 12.41
C VAL A 265 17.88 -2.03 11.17
N ARG A 266 19.13 -2.49 11.34
CA ARG A 266 19.92 -3.05 10.24
C ARG A 266 19.36 -4.40 9.79
N ILE A 267 18.80 -5.19 10.69
CA ILE A 267 18.26 -6.51 10.37
C ILE A 267 16.93 -6.39 9.61
N ILE A 268 16.15 -5.34 9.86
CA ILE A 268 14.84 -5.10 9.22
C ILE A 268 14.89 -4.27 7.94
N SER A 269 15.99 -3.60 7.63
CA SER A 269 16.16 -2.88 6.35
C SER A 269 16.46 -3.87 5.22
N ALA A 270 15.80 -3.75 4.08
CA ALA A 270 16.00 -4.63 2.93
C ALA A 270 17.45 -4.64 2.43
N GLY A 271 18.14 -3.49 2.49
CA GLY A 271 19.56 -3.35 2.14
C GLY A 271 20.54 -3.56 3.30
N LEU A 272 20.05 -3.92 4.48
CA LEU A 272 20.84 -4.10 5.72
C LEU A 272 21.64 -2.86 6.18
N ASP A 273 21.30 -1.68 5.67
CA ASP A 273 21.97 -0.41 5.95
C ASP A 273 21.27 0.41 7.06
N GLY A 274 20.16 -0.12 7.59
CA GLY A 274 19.32 0.57 8.56
C GLY A 274 18.48 1.70 7.97
N ARG A 275 18.23 1.68 6.66
CA ARG A 275 17.40 2.65 5.94
C ARG A 275 16.23 1.97 5.22
N PHE A 276 15.23 2.77 4.89
CA PHE A 276 14.10 2.36 4.07
C PHE A 276 14.58 1.88 2.67
N PRO A 277 13.96 0.86 2.06
CA PRO A 277 12.75 0.15 2.50
C PRO A 277 12.98 -0.84 3.63
N TRP A 278 12.00 -0.91 4.54
CA TRP A 278 11.92 -1.93 5.58
C TRP A 278 11.29 -3.19 4.99
N LEU A 279 11.65 -4.36 5.53
CA LEU A 279 10.98 -5.61 5.19
C LEU A 279 9.52 -5.57 5.64
N ASP A 280 8.63 -6.12 4.82
CA ASP A 280 7.23 -6.32 5.17
C ASP A 280 7.11 -7.44 6.21
N THR A 281 6.45 -7.16 7.34
CA THR A 281 6.26 -8.13 8.43
C THR A 281 5.35 -9.30 8.06
N ASN A 282 4.56 -9.16 7.00
CA ASN A 282 3.66 -10.19 6.48
C ASN A 282 4.26 -10.98 5.30
N ALA A 283 5.41 -10.54 4.78
CA ALA A 283 6.09 -11.25 3.71
C ALA A 283 7.02 -12.34 4.27
N GLU A 284 7.23 -13.39 3.48
CA GLU A 284 8.28 -14.37 3.74
C GLU A 284 9.64 -13.67 3.78
N ILE A 285 10.41 -13.94 4.84
CA ILE A 285 11.78 -13.43 4.94
C ILE A 285 12.75 -14.49 4.38
N PRO A 286 13.43 -14.24 3.25
CA PRO A 286 14.28 -15.25 2.65
C PRO A 286 15.48 -15.60 3.55
N LEU A 287 15.88 -16.86 3.55
CA LEU A 287 17.04 -17.34 4.32
C LEU A 287 18.31 -16.54 4.02
N GLY A 288 18.51 -16.15 2.75
CA GLY A 288 19.66 -15.34 2.33
C GLY A 288 19.75 -14.00 3.07
N HIS A 289 18.62 -13.36 3.35
CA HIS A 289 18.57 -12.12 4.14
C HIS A 289 19.09 -12.34 5.56
N ILE A 290 18.64 -13.42 6.22
CA ILE A 290 19.07 -13.77 7.58
C ILE A 290 20.58 -14.04 7.63
N LEU A 291 21.10 -14.79 6.65
CA LEU A 291 22.53 -15.12 6.56
C LEU A 291 23.38 -13.87 6.30
N ARG A 292 22.91 -12.97 5.43
CA ARG A 292 23.61 -11.72 5.14
C ARG A 292 23.59 -10.76 6.33
N ALA A 293 22.45 -10.65 7.02
CA ALA A 293 22.35 -9.87 8.25
C ALA A 293 23.30 -10.40 9.32
N ALA A 294 23.35 -11.73 9.50
CA ALA A 294 24.29 -12.40 10.40
C ALA A 294 25.74 -12.08 10.07
N GLU A 295 26.12 -12.16 8.79
CA GLU A 295 27.46 -11.82 8.29
C GLU A 295 27.84 -10.37 8.60
N GLN A 296 26.97 -9.41 8.25
CA GLN A 296 27.28 -7.98 8.38
C GLN A 296 27.33 -7.50 9.84
N THR A 297 26.58 -8.14 10.72
CA THR A 297 26.47 -7.75 12.12
C THR A 297 27.36 -8.56 13.06
N ASP A 298 28.02 -9.62 12.56
CA ASP A 298 28.78 -10.60 13.35
C ASP A 298 27.91 -11.25 14.45
N ILE A 299 26.65 -11.53 14.10
CA ILE A 299 25.64 -12.13 14.99
C ILE A 299 25.26 -13.51 14.44
N PRO A 300 25.12 -14.56 15.28
CA PRO A 300 24.70 -15.88 14.79
C PRO A 300 23.33 -15.86 14.07
N PRO A 301 23.14 -16.63 12.97
CA PRO A 301 21.89 -16.64 12.20
C PRO A 301 20.64 -16.94 13.05
N VAL A 302 20.74 -17.88 13.99
CA VAL A 302 19.65 -18.20 14.93
C VAL A 302 19.22 -16.99 15.76
N TYR A 303 20.16 -16.11 16.11
CA TYR A 303 19.85 -14.91 16.86
C TYR A 303 19.14 -13.87 15.98
N VAL A 304 19.60 -13.67 14.75
CA VAL A 304 18.94 -12.80 13.77
C VAL A 304 17.49 -13.25 13.54
N HIS A 305 17.29 -14.55 13.29
CA HIS A 305 15.96 -15.16 13.17
C HIS A 305 15.07 -14.87 14.39
N ASN A 306 15.58 -15.13 15.60
CA ASN A 306 14.81 -14.87 16.83
C ASN A 306 14.51 -13.40 17.06
N ARG A 307 15.40 -12.48 16.63
CA ARG A 307 15.12 -11.04 16.69
C ARG A 307 14.01 -10.66 15.73
N LEU A 308 14.02 -11.15 14.49
CA LEU A 308 12.92 -10.94 13.54
C LEU A 308 11.59 -11.48 14.11
N ALA A 309 11.59 -12.67 14.71
CA ALA A 309 10.38 -13.21 15.36
C ALA A 309 9.84 -12.29 16.46
N ILE A 310 10.73 -11.72 17.31
CA ILE A 310 10.34 -10.77 18.37
C ILE A 310 9.78 -9.46 17.77
N LEU A 311 10.29 -9.04 16.61
CA LEU A 311 9.85 -7.83 15.90
C LEU A 311 8.51 -8.02 15.17
N GLY A 312 7.93 -9.22 15.17
CA GLY A 312 6.62 -9.52 14.62
C GLY A 312 6.63 -10.16 13.24
N TYR A 313 7.80 -10.54 12.71
CA TYR A 313 7.87 -11.32 11.47
C TYR A 313 7.38 -12.74 11.74
N THR A 314 6.35 -13.16 11.00
CA THR A 314 5.67 -14.44 11.23
C THR A 314 6.09 -15.52 10.25
N ASP A 315 6.38 -15.14 9.00
CA ASP A 315 6.80 -16.05 7.95
C ASP A 315 8.33 -16.11 7.83
N LEU A 316 8.93 -16.81 8.78
CA LEU A 316 10.38 -17.02 8.86
C LEU A 316 10.76 -18.43 8.38
N PRO A 317 11.97 -18.62 7.82
CA PRO A 317 12.45 -19.93 7.38
C PRO A 317 12.46 -20.94 8.53
N GLN A 318 11.70 -22.02 8.38
CA GLN A 318 11.49 -23.03 9.44
C GLN A 318 12.63 -24.07 9.54
N GLY A 319 13.71 -23.95 8.76
CA GLY A 319 14.80 -24.92 8.72
C GLY A 319 16.14 -24.34 8.29
N GLY A 320 17.22 -25.11 8.50
CA GLY A 320 18.51 -24.87 7.86
C GLY A 320 19.37 -23.72 8.40
N LEU A 321 19.03 -23.10 9.55
CA LEU A 321 19.90 -22.08 10.14
C LEU A 321 21.18 -22.72 10.68
N PRO A 322 22.36 -22.44 10.09
CA PRO A 322 23.59 -23.06 10.55
C PRO A 322 24.00 -22.46 11.90
N GLU A 323 24.54 -23.28 12.79
CA GLU A 323 25.12 -22.81 14.06
C GLU A 323 26.31 -21.87 13.81
N LYS A 324 27.08 -22.17 12.76
CA LYS A 324 28.24 -21.38 12.32
C LYS A 324 28.09 -20.99 10.86
N LEU A 325 28.18 -19.69 10.62
CA LEU A 325 28.23 -19.11 9.28
C LEU A 325 29.58 -19.43 8.62
N GLU A 326 29.55 -19.91 7.38
CA GLU A 326 30.73 -20.02 6.52
C GLU A 326 30.84 -18.76 5.63
N PRO A 327 32.07 -18.28 5.34
CA PRO A 327 32.26 -17.24 4.35
C PRO A 327 31.63 -17.64 3.02
N GLY A 328 30.76 -16.76 2.47
CA GLY A 328 30.08 -16.98 1.20
C GLY A 328 28.68 -17.60 1.30
N ASP A 329 28.17 -17.95 2.49
CA ASP A 329 26.81 -18.47 2.66
C ASP A 329 25.72 -17.53 2.13
N ALA A 330 25.85 -16.23 2.38
CA ALA A 330 24.94 -15.23 1.80
C ALA A 330 25.06 -15.17 0.27
N ARG A 331 26.26 -15.40 -0.28
CA ARG A 331 26.50 -15.35 -1.73
C ARG A 331 25.90 -16.56 -2.45
N ILE A 332 26.00 -17.78 -1.90
CA ILE A 332 25.41 -18.97 -2.53
C ILE A 332 23.87 -18.96 -2.51
N THR A 333 23.27 -18.19 -1.59
CA THR A 333 21.81 -18.04 -1.47
C THR A 333 21.25 -16.82 -2.22
N SER A 334 22.12 -15.97 -2.77
CA SER A 334 21.76 -14.85 -3.63
C SER A 334 21.71 -15.31 -5.08
N ARG A 335 20.64 -14.98 -5.80
CA ARG A 335 20.43 -15.36 -7.21
C ARG A 335 21.56 -14.86 -8.12
N ASP A 336 22.09 -13.67 -7.81
CA ASP A 336 23.15 -13.01 -8.58
C ASP A 336 24.56 -13.30 -8.03
N LEU A 337 24.69 -14.14 -7.00
CA LEU A 337 25.95 -14.52 -6.36
C LEU A 337 26.75 -13.33 -5.77
N ASN A 338 26.09 -12.21 -5.54
CA ASN A 338 26.67 -11.00 -4.96
C ASN A 338 26.46 -10.93 -3.43
N GLY A 339 25.65 -11.82 -2.87
CA GLY A 339 25.30 -11.81 -1.45
C GLY A 339 24.26 -10.76 -1.08
N GLU A 340 23.47 -10.32 -2.06
CA GLU A 340 22.38 -9.37 -1.94
C GLU A 340 21.13 -9.94 -2.62
N ALA A 341 19.97 -9.32 -2.39
CA ALA A 341 18.72 -9.68 -3.07
C ALA A 341 18.84 -9.50 -4.60
N PRO A 342 18.08 -10.24 -5.42
CA PRO A 342 17.07 -11.23 -5.03
C PRO A 342 17.69 -12.53 -4.50
N TRP A 343 17.01 -13.13 -3.52
CA TRP A 343 17.43 -14.38 -2.89
C TRP A 343 16.85 -15.59 -3.62
N LEU A 344 17.44 -16.76 -3.39
CA LEU A 344 16.80 -18.04 -3.72
C LEU A 344 15.75 -18.37 -2.66
N GLU A 345 14.62 -18.92 -3.10
CA GLU A 345 13.61 -19.47 -2.18
C GLU A 345 13.99 -20.89 -1.80
N VAL A 346 13.78 -21.25 -0.52
CA VAL A 346 14.26 -22.54 0.03
C VAL A 346 13.54 -23.74 -0.60
N TYR A 347 12.31 -23.53 -1.07
CA TYR A 347 11.46 -24.56 -1.67
C TYR A 347 11.55 -24.63 -3.19
N ASP A 348 12.25 -23.69 -3.82
CA ASP A 348 12.45 -23.67 -5.26
C ASP A 348 13.64 -24.55 -5.67
N GLU A 349 13.60 -25.03 -6.92
CA GLU A 349 14.72 -25.77 -7.53
C GLU A 349 15.96 -24.87 -7.62
N VAL A 350 17.06 -25.31 -7.02
CA VAL A 350 18.37 -24.69 -7.25
C VAL A 350 18.98 -25.29 -8.51
N SER A 351 18.96 -24.53 -9.60
CA SER A 351 19.49 -25.01 -10.88
C SER A 351 20.99 -25.39 -10.82
N LEU A 352 21.40 -26.38 -11.61
CA LEU A 352 22.81 -26.76 -11.75
C LEU A 352 23.74 -25.58 -12.13
N PRO A 353 23.38 -24.71 -13.10
CA PRO A 353 24.19 -23.53 -13.43
C PRO A 353 24.44 -22.62 -12.24
N HIS A 354 23.46 -22.44 -11.34
CA HIS A 354 23.64 -21.66 -10.12
C HIS A 354 24.71 -22.28 -9.22
N VAL A 355 24.67 -23.60 -9.01
CA VAL A 355 25.68 -24.33 -8.22
C VAL A 355 27.08 -24.18 -8.84
N LEU A 356 27.20 -24.27 -10.17
CA LEU A 356 28.47 -24.09 -10.88
C LEU A 356 28.98 -22.64 -10.77
N GLY A 357 28.10 -21.66 -10.94
CA GLY A 357 28.41 -20.24 -10.78
C GLY A 357 28.88 -19.91 -9.37
N ALA A 358 28.15 -20.39 -8.36
CA ALA A 358 28.50 -20.21 -6.95
C ALA A 358 29.86 -20.86 -6.61
N ALA A 359 30.10 -22.07 -7.11
CA ALA A 359 31.37 -22.77 -6.95
C ALA A 359 32.53 -21.99 -7.57
N SER A 360 32.35 -21.44 -8.77
CA SER A 360 33.34 -20.56 -9.41
C SER A 360 33.56 -19.27 -8.61
N ALA A 361 32.49 -18.61 -8.15
CA ALA A 361 32.56 -17.33 -7.44
C ALA A 361 33.23 -17.42 -6.06
N LEU A 362 33.19 -18.61 -5.44
CA LEU A 362 33.76 -18.87 -4.11
C LEU A 362 35.03 -19.74 -4.14
N GLU A 363 35.51 -20.11 -5.32
CA GLU A 363 36.66 -21.03 -5.49
C GLU A 363 36.46 -22.36 -4.73
N ARG A 364 35.24 -22.91 -4.77
CA ARG A 364 34.85 -24.18 -4.14
C ARG A 364 34.51 -25.23 -5.20
N SER A 365 34.48 -26.50 -4.82
CA SER A 365 33.93 -27.53 -5.70
C SER A 365 32.40 -27.44 -5.77
N PRO A 366 31.76 -27.75 -6.91
CA PRO A 366 30.31 -27.82 -7.03
C PRO A 366 29.65 -28.74 -6.01
N ALA A 367 30.27 -29.89 -5.72
CA ALA A 367 29.81 -30.79 -4.67
C ALA A 367 29.77 -30.09 -3.30
N SER A 368 30.82 -29.34 -2.94
CA SER A 368 30.86 -28.60 -1.67
C SER A 368 29.78 -27.52 -1.59
N VAL A 369 29.49 -26.82 -2.69
CA VAL A 369 28.40 -25.82 -2.73
C VAL A 369 27.04 -26.48 -2.60
N ARG A 370 26.78 -27.58 -3.33
CA ARG A 370 25.53 -28.35 -3.21
C ARG A 370 25.34 -28.85 -1.77
N ASP A 371 26.36 -29.46 -1.19
CA ASP A 371 26.30 -29.98 0.18
C ASP A 371 26.07 -28.85 1.19
N ARG A 372 26.64 -27.66 0.96
CA ARG A 372 26.38 -26.49 1.81
C ARG A 372 24.95 -25.98 1.66
N LEU A 373 24.41 -25.88 0.44
CA LEU A 373 23.00 -25.52 0.21
C LEU A 373 22.05 -26.54 0.87
N ALA A 374 22.37 -27.83 0.81
CA ALA A 374 21.60 -28.88 1.49
C ALA A 374 21.58 -28.67 3.01
N LEU A 375 22.73 -28.32 3.60
CA LEU A 375 22.82 -27.99 5.04
C LEU A 375 22.03 -26.72 5.40
N LEU A 376 21.93 -25.77 4.47
CA LEU A 376 21.10 -24.56 4.61
C LEU A 376 19.60 -24.84 4.37
N GLY A 377 19.20 -26.07 4.08
CA GLY A 377 17.80 -26.47 3.97
C GLY A 377 17.20 -26.45 2.57
N TYR A 378 17.98 -26.13 1.53
CA TYR A 378 17.52 -26.24 0.15
C TYR A 378 17.34 -27.72 -0.21
N ALA A 379 16.10 -28.13 -0.49
CA ALA A 379 15.75 -29.54 -0.67
C ALA A 379 15.86 -29.99 -2.14
N ASP A 380 15.47 -29.12 -3.09
CA ASP A 380 15.47 -29.43 -4.51
C ASP A 380 16.78 -28.99 -5.16
N LEU A 381 17.78 -29.86 -5.05
CA LEU A 381 19.14 -29.62 -5.53
C LEU A 381 19.46 -30.50 -6.76
N PRO A 382 20.44 -30.10 -7.59
CA PRO A 382 20.83 -30.86 -8.77
C PRO A 382 21.25 -32.29 -8.41
N GLN A 383 20.56 -33.25 -9.00
CA GLN A 383 20.83 -34.67 -8.82
C GLN A 383 21.92 -35.14 -9.79
N GLY A 384 22.67 -36.17 -9.41
CA GLY A 384 23.72 -36.78 -10.22
C GLY A 384 25.14 -36.42 -9.80
N GLU A 385 26.10 -36.87 -10.61
CA GLU A 385 27.52 -36.61 -10.40
C GLU A 385 27.84 -35.18 -10.83
N LEU A 386 28.30 -34.37 -9.88
CA LEU A 386 28.81 -33.03 -10.14
C LEU A 386 30.29 -33.12 -10.53
N PRO A 387 30.79 -32.23 -11.42
CA PRO A 387 32.20 -32.21 -11.77
C PRO A 387 33.04 -31.90 -10.52
N GLU A 388 34.12 -32.67 -10.32
CA GLU A 388 35.02 -32.47 -9.18
C GLU A 388 35.75 -31.12 -9.26
N THR A 389 36.07 -30.68 -10.47
CA THR A 389 36.81 -29.45 -10.76
C THR A 389 36.08 -28.60 -11.81
N LEU A 390 36.12 -27.28 -11.60
CA LEU A 390 35.66 -26.30 -12.56
C LEU A 390 36.86 -25.73 -13.33
N GLU A 391 36.66 -25.52 -14.62
CA GLU A 391 37.51 -24.65 -15.41
C GLU A 391 37.06 -23.19 -15.25
N PRO A 392 37.98 -22.21 -15.38
CA PRO A 392 37.66 -20.78 -15.20
C PRO A 392 36.52 -20.27 -16.08
N ASP A 393 36.27 -20.93 -17.21
CA ASP A 393 35.31 -20.51 -18.23
C ASP A 393 33.90 -21.13 -18.02
N ASP A 394 33.77 -22.10 -17.11
CA ASP A 394 32.54 -22.89 -16.96
C ASP A 394 31.32 -22.05 -16.57
N ALA A 395 31.49 -21.13 -15.62
CA ALA A 395 30.43 -20.23 -15.19
C ALA A 395 29.96 -19.33 -16.34
N GLN A 396 30.90 -18.87 -17.20
CA GLN A 396 30.55 -18.07 -18.37
C GLN A 396 29.78 -18.90 -19.40
N ILE A 397 30.18 -20.16 -19.63
CA ILE A 397 29.54 -21.06 -20.58
C ILE A 397 28.05 -21.32 -20.24
N VAL A 398 27.72 -21.48 -18.95
CA VAL A 398 26.34 -21.81 -18.49
C VAL A 398 25.45 -20.59 -18.24
N SER A 399 26.03 -19.39 -18.11
CA SER A 399 25.27 -18.13 -17.99
C SER A 399 24.61 -17.77 -19.31
N ARG A 400 23.36 -17.32 -19.28
CA ARG A 400 22.60 -16.93 -20.48
C ARG A 400 23.26 -15.78 -21.25
N ASP A 401 23.82 -14.83 -20.49
CA ASP A 401 24.42 -13.60 -21.02
C ASP A 401 25.97 -13.69 -21.03
N LEU A 402 26.50 -14.91 -20.85
CA LEU A 402 27.92 -15.24 -20.87
C LEU A 402 28.77 -14.44 -19.87
N ASN A 403 28.18 -13.92 -18.80
CA ASN A 403 28.84 -13.03 -17.84
C ASN A 403 29.28 -13.75 -16.55
N GLY A 404 29.02 -15.06 -16.44
CA GLY A 404 29.31 -15.85 -15.25
C GLY A 404 28.31 -15.65 -14.10
N GLY A 405 27.19 -14.97 -14.35
CA GLY A 405 26.12 -14.69 -13.39
C GLY A 405 24.73 -15.02 -13.95
N TYR A 406 23.71 -14.80 -13.11
CA TYR A 406 22.31 -14.82 -13.51
C TYR A 406 22.07 -13.79 -14.63
N PRO A 407 21.14 -14.04 -15.56
CA PRO A 407 20.27 -15.21 -15.71
C PRO A 407 20.98 -16.47 -16.19
N TRP A 408 20.58 -17.61 -15.63
CA TRP A 408 21.11 -18.93 -15.98
C TRP A 408 20.30 -19.59 -17.10
N ARG A 409 20.93 -20.43 -17.94
CA ARG A 409 20.21 -21.27 -18.90
C ARG A 409 19.69 -22.53 -18.22
N ALA A 410 18.42 -22.87 -18.42
CA ALA A 410 17.88 -24.12 -17.91
C ALA A 410 18.49 -25.32 -18.68
N VAL A 411 18.79 -26.40 -17.97
CA VAL A 411 19.49 -27.58 -18.52
C VAL A 411 18.62 -28.38 -19.51
N ASP A 412 17.30 -28.28 -19.36
CA ASP A 412 16.29 -28.91 -20.21
C ASP A 412 15.94 -28.09 -21.46
N GLN A 413 16.37 -26.82 -21.52
CA GLN A 413 16.13 -25.95 -22.67
C GLN A 413 17.13 -26.19 -23.79
N GLN A 414 16.67 -26.03 -25.03
CA GLN A 414 17.53 -26.07 -26.20
C GLN A 414 18.57 -24.96 -26.14
N VAL A 415 19.85 -25.33 -26.24
CA VAL A 415 20.95 -24.36 -26.32
C VAL A 415 21.00 -23.81 -27.76
N PRO A 416 20.82 -22.50 -27.96
CA PRO A 416 20.90 -21.91 -29.30
C PRO A 416 22.31 -22.06 -29.90
N PRO A 417 22.46 -22.33 -31.22
CA PRO A 417 23.77 -22.35 -31.88
C PRO A 417 24.60 -21.09 -31.63
N ASN A 418 23.97 -19.92 -31.67
CA ASN A 418 24.66 -18.64 -31.43
C ASN A 418 25.24 -18.54 -30.02
N HIS A 419 24.60 -19.13 -29.00
CA HIS A 419 25.16 -19.18 -27.65
C HIS A 419 26.49 -19.92 -27.60
N VAL A 420 26.59 -21.06 -28.30
CA VAL A 420 27.82 -21.87 -28.35
C VAL A 420 28.94 -21.08 -29.05
N LEU A 421 28.62 -20.40 -30.15
CA LEU A 421 29.59 -19.58 -30.89
C LEU A 421 30.05 -18.36 -30.08
N GLU A 422 29.13 -17.62 -29.46
CA GLU A 422 29.43 -16.45 -28.63
C GLU A 422 30.24 -16.84 -27.38
N ALA A 423 29.91 -17.96 -26.75
CA ALA A 423 30.67 -18.51 -25.63
C ALA A 423 32.09 -18.90 -26.06
N ALA A 424 32.24 -19.56 -27.21
CA ALA A 424 33.53 -19.96 -27.76
C ALA A 424 34.42 -18.74 -28.04
N GLU A 425 33.87 -17.71 -28.67
CA GLU A 425 34.57 -16.44 -28.90
C GLU A 425 35.00 -15.78 -27.57
N LYS A 426 34.07 -15.66 -26.61
CA LYS A 426 34.33 -14.94 -25.35
C LYS A 426 35.35 -15.64 -24.46
N THR A 427 35.34 -16.97 -24.44
CA THR A 427 36.26 -17.79 -23.63
C THR A 427 37.55 -18.15 -24.37
N GLY A 428 37.65 -17.86 -25.67
CA GLY A 428 38.79 -18.26 -26.51
C GLY A 428 38.89 -19.78 -26.72
N ARG A 429 37.78 -20.51 -26.54
CA ARG A 429 37.69 -21.96 -26.72
C ARG A 429 37.06 -22.30 -28.08
N SER A 430 37.13 -23.56 -28.49
CA SER A 430 36.43 -23.98 -29.72
C SER A 430 34.93 -24.22 -29.45
N PRO A 431 34.05 -24.05 -30.46
CA PRO A 431 32.63 -24.39 -30.33
C PRO A 431 32.39 -25.84 -29.89
N GLU A 432 33.21 -26.79 -30.35
CA GLU A 432 33.15 -28.19 -29.94
C GLU A 432 33.46 -28.34 -28.44
N TYR A 433 34.48 -27.64 -27.95
CA TYR A 433 34.81 -27.64 -26.52
C TYR A 433 33.63 -27.13 -25.69
N VAL A 434 33.03 -25.98 -26.07
CA VAL A 434 31.88 -25.41 -25.34
C VAL A 434 30.71 -26.38 -25.34
N ARG A 435 30.40 -26.99 -26.49
CA ARG A 435 29.33 -27.98 -26.62
C ARG A 435 29.59 -29.22 -25.74
N ASP A 436 30.80 -29.76 -25.79
CA ASP A 436 31.17 -30.95 -25.02
C ASP A 436 31.15 -30.64 -23.51
N ARG A 437 31.50 -29.40 -23.12
CA ARG A 437 31.41 -28.93 -21.74
C ARG A 437 29.97 -28.79 -21.27
N LEU A 438 29.09 -28.21 -22.08
CA LEU A 438 27.64 -28.17 -21.80
C LEU A 438 27.05 -29.59 -21.70
N ALA A 439 27.46 -30.50 -22.58
CA ALA A 439 27.04 -31.90 -22.51
C ALA A 439 27.47 -32.56 -21.19
N ALA A 440 28.68 -32.28 -20.71
CA ALA A 440 29.18 -32.77 -19.42
C ALA A 440 28.38 -32.21 -18.22
N PHE A 441 27.73 -31.06 -18.37
CA PHE A 441 26.79 -30.51 -17.38
C PHE A 441 25.35 -30.98 -17.59
N GLY A 442 25.11 -31.95 -18.49
CA GLY A 442 23.79 -32.54 -18.67
C GLY A 442 22.85 -31.77 -19.60
N TYR A 443 23.33 -30.74 -20.32
CA TYR A 443 22.51 -30.10 -21.36
C TYR A 443 22.28 -31.09 -22.50
N THR A 444 21.02 -31.48 -22.72
CA THR A 444 20.67 -32.57 -23.65
C THR A 444 20.32 -32.08 -25.05
N ALA A 445 19.80 -30.87 -25.18
CA ALA A 445 19.32 -30.29 -26.44
C ALA A 445 20.39 -29.36 -27.07
N LEU A 446 21.52 -29.94 -27.45
CA LEU A 446 22.66 -29.24 -28.04
C LEU A 446 22.59 -29.20 -29.59
N PRO A 447 23.07 -28.13 -30.23
CA PRO A 447 23.11 -28.04 -31.69
C PRO A 447 24.11 -29.05 -32.27
N GLN A 448 23.69 -29.75 -33.34
CA GLN A 448 24.50 -30.79 -33.98
C GLN A 448 25.69 -30.20 -34.74
N ASP A 449 25.49 -29.04 -35.38
CA ASP A 449 26.52 -28.26 -36.06
C ASP A 449 26.33 -26.77 -35.70
N PRO A 450 27.20 -26.18 -34.87
CA PRO A 450 27.07 -24.79 -34.48
C PRO A 450 27.40 -23.81 -35.63
N LEU A 451 27.92 -24.30 -36.77
CA LEU A 451 28.29 -23.48 -37.93
C LEU A 451 27.23 -23.47 -39.04
N GLN A 452 26.14 -24.24 -38.91
CA GLN A 452 24.98 -24.23 -39.81
C GLN A 452 23.87 -23.34 -39.27
#